data_AF-E8R0I4-F1
#
_entry.id   AF-E8R0I4-F1
#
_cell.length_a   1.000
_cell.length_b   1.000
_cell.length_c   1.000
_cell.angle_alpha   90.00
_cell.angle_beta   90.00
_cell.angle_gamma   90.00
#
_symmetry.space_group_name_H-M   'P 1'
#
loop_
_entity.id
_entity.type
_entity.pdbx_description
1 polymer ?
#
loop_
_entity_poly.entity_id
_entity_poly.type
_entity_poly.pdbx_seq_one_letter_code
_entity_poly.pdbx_strand_id
1 'polypeptide(L)'
;MVTPNVRTGLQALVQNGFKPLQGARVGAIVNPTAVDANFTHLADLLHRAPGVTLACLFGPEHGVRGDAQDMIGVGDEIDPRTGVVVHSLYGETFESLKPTPEQLADLDVVVYDVQDVGSRYYTYAATLKYVMLAAHDQGKAVMVLDRPNPIGGVAIEGPTVAPGHESFISAHPLPIRHGMTVGELARLFQADLGLNRLDLRVIPCEGWDRRDHWPATGLPFVPPSPNMPTYETALVYPGGCLIEGTQLSEGRGTTRPFELWGAPWLDPEALAEAIRRHGLPGVAFRPCVFRPTFHKHAESVCRGVMPYATDPARFRPLETYARLLGEAALQHPDRFAWRTDPYEFVSQPIAIDLLFGSPRERLVIDRIARGELHPIHGWSDTLNAWRDDEAAFRVHRRPFLLYPEPETIPLLTVRRSDGSAVAFTFEDLLAFGDADQVNDVGALVPGRVGGAVKLAAVLMRAGVDPTHETRLILRASRDGFAKTVPTPALAQQGWIIHRRPDGHAPLPIELGGPLRLVVPAVASCDRSGGATDELDECVTVKGLDLIEVTN
;
A
#
# COMPACT_ATOMS: atom_id res chain seq x y z
N MET A 1 28.63 -7.35 12.99
CA MET A 1 27.34 -7.28 12.27
C MET A 1 26.25 -7.40 13.32
N VAL A 2 25.26 -6.52 13.28
CA VAL A 2 24.06 -6.67 14.14
C VAL A 2 23.35 -7.94 13.65
N THR A 3 23.01 -8.86 14.55
CA THR A 3 22.21 -10.03 14.20
C THR A 3 20.86 -9.53 13.67
N PRO A 4 20.43 -9.93 12.46
CA PRO A 4 19.12 -9.53 11.95
C PRO A 4 18.00 -9.97 12.91
N ASN A 5 16.99 -9.11 13.08
CA ASN A 5 15.82 -9.43 13.90
C ASN A 5 14.85 -10.35 13.15
N VAL A 6 14.92 -10.32 11.82
CA VAL A 6 14.07 -11.09 10.92
C VAL A 6 14.87 -12.17 10.21
N ARG A 7 14.28 -13.35 10.10
CA ARG A 7 14.77 -14.44 9.26
C ARG A 7 13.89 -14.58 8.03
N THR A 8 14.48 -14.56 6.83
CA THR A 8 13.73 -14.74 5.56
C THR A 8 13.36 -16.20 5.33
N GLY A 9 12.41 -16.45 4.41
CA GLY A 9 12.06 -17.80 3.98
C GLY A 9 13.26 -18.59 3.44
N LEU A 10 14.19 -17.90 2.75
CA LEU A 10 15.45 -18.50 2.29
C LEU A 10 16.30 -19.00 3.47
N GLN A 11 16.51 -18.15 4.48
CA GLN A 11 17.31 -18.53 5.65
C GLN A 11 16.66 -19.69 6.42
N ALA A 12 15.32 -19.72 6.53
CA ALA A 12 14.59 -20.84 7.12
C ALA A 12 14.76 -22.14 6.31
N LEU A 13 14.71 -22.08 4.97
CA LEU A 13 14.96 -23.23 4.09
C LEU A 13 16.38 -23.78 4.25
N VAL A 14 17.38 -22.90 4.26
CA VAL A 14 18.80 -23.27 4.46
C VAL A 14 19.01 -23.94 5.82
N GLN A 15 18.44 -23.39 6.89
CA GLN A 15 18.55 -23.96 8.24
C GLN A 15 17.93 -25.35 8.35
N ASN A 16 16.86 -25.62 7.60
CA ASN A 16 16.27 -26.95 7.53
C ASN A 16 16.99 -27.88 6.54
N GLY A 17 18.15 -27.48 6.00
CA GLY A 17 18.97 -28.28 5.10
C GLY A 17 18.24 -28.65 3.80
N PHE A 18 17.38 -27.77 3.28
CA PHE A 18 16.60 -28.01 2.07
C PHE A 18 15.71 -29.26 2.10
N LYS A 19 15.36 -29.78 3.29
CA LYS A 19 14.53 -30.99 3.45
C LYS A 19 13.27 -31.01 2.57
N PRO A 20 12.49 -29.91 2.44
CA PRO A 20 11.30 -29.89 1.58
C PRO A 20 11.56 -30.11 0.09
N LEU A 21 12.82 -30.03 -0.37
CA LEU A 21 13.25 -30.15 -1.77
C LEU A 21 14.04 -31.45 -2.03
N GLN A 22 14.14 -32.36 -1.05
CA GLN A 22 14.91 -33.60 -1.21
C GLN A 22 14.32 -34.48 -2.30
N GLY A 23 15.18 -34.91 -3.21
CA GLY A 23 14.84 -35.68 -4.41
C GLY A 23 14.22 -34.86 -5.56
N ALA A 24 13.97 -33.57 -5.36
CA ALA A 24 13.26 -32.74 -6.33
C ALA A 24 14.18 -32.15 -7.40
N ARG A 25 13.65 -32.02 -8.61
CA ARG A 25 14.16 -31.19 -9.71
C ARG A 25 13.54 -29.79 -9.62
N VAL A 26 14.40 -28.82 -9.36
CA VAL A 26 14.01 -27.46 -8.99
C VAL A 26 14.32 -26.49 -10.13
N GLY A 27 13.32 -25.73 -10.56
CA GLY A 27 13.54 -24.46 -11.25
C GLY A 27 13.47 -23.32 -10.23
N ALA A 28 14.33 -22.31 -10.34
CA ALA A 28 14.30 -21.19 -9.39
C ALA A 28 14.10 -19.85 -10.10
N ILE A 29 13.11 -19.08 -9.63
CA ILE A 29 12.89 -17.69 -10.04
C ILE A 29 13.60 -16.81 -9.03
N VAL A 30 14.62 -16.11 -9.51
CA VAL A 30 15.60 -15.41 -8.68
C VAL A 30 16.10 -14.17 -9.41
N ASN A 31 16.52 -13.19 -8.64
CA ASN A 31 17.30 -12.04 -9.09
C ASN A 31 18.42 -11.78 -8.05
N PRO A 32 19.23 -10.72 -8.16
CA PRO A 32 20.32 -10.45 -7.22
C PRO A 32 19.92 -10.39 -5.74
N THR A 33 18.64 -10.15 -5.42
CA THR A 33 18.14 -10.05 -4.05
C THR A 33 17.99 -11.39 -3.35
N ALA A 34 18.03 -12.50 -4.10
CA ALA A 34 17.82 -13.87 -3.65
C ALA A 34 19.00 -14.41 -2.82
N VAL A 35 19.42 -13.69 -1.79
CA VAL A 35 20.61 -13.98 -0.99
C VAL A 35 20.30 -14.26 0.48
N ASP A 36 21.12 -15.10 1.10
CA ASP A 36 21.08 -15.40 2.54
C ASP A 36 21.80 -14.34 3.39
N ALA A 37 21.95 -14.60 4.70
CA ALA A 37 22.67 -13.70 5.63
C ALA A 37 24.14 -13.44 5.24
N ASN A 38 24.74 -14.34 4.44
CA ASN A 38 26.14 -14.27 4.00
C ASN A 38 26.27 -13.75 2.57
N PHE A 39 25.21 -13.18 2.00
CA PHE A 39 25.15 -12.78 0.58
C PHE A 39 25.37 -13.94 -0.40
N THR A 40 25.09 -15.18 0.01
CA THR A 40 25.13 -16.34 -0.88
C THR A 40 23.79 -16.47 -1.58
N HIS A 41 23.84 -16.46 -2.92
CA HIS A 41 22.65 -16.52 -3.78
C HIS A 41 21.95 -17.88 -3.72
N LEU A 42 20.62 -17.91 -3.80
CA LEU A 42 19.80 -19.13 -3.74
C LEU A 42 20.21 -20.15 -4.81
N ALA A 43 20.47 -19.72 -6.05
CA ALA A 43 20.93 -20.62 -7.12
C ALA A 43 22.18 -21.42 -6.71
N ASP A 44 23.16 -20.75 -6.10
CA ASP A 44 24.39 -21.36 -5.61
C ASP A 44 24.14 -22.32 -4.44
N LEU A 45 23.21 -21.96 -3.56
CA LEU A 45 22.82 -22.77 -2.41
C LEU A 45 22.11 -24.06 -2.86
N LEU A 46 21.15 -23.97 -3.78
CA LEU A 46 20.45 -25.12 -4.35
C LEU A 46 21.40 -26.03 -5.13
N HIS A 47 22.29 -25.47 -5.94
CA HIS A 47 23.25 -26.25 -6.72
C HIS A 47 24.19 -27.10 -5.86
N ARG A 48 24.53 -26.62 -4.65
CA ARG A 48 25.40 -27.34 -3.71
C ARG A 48 24.64 -28.22 -2.71
N ALA A 49 23.31 -28.10 -2.64
CA ALA A 49 22.50 -28.81 -1.66
C ALA A 49 22.44 -30.31 -1.99
N PRO A 50 22.92 -31.20 -1.09
CA PRO A 50 22.84 -32.64 -1.33
C PRO A 50 21.38 -33.09 -1.48
N GLY A 51 21.13 -33.91 -2.49
CA GLY A 51 19.80 -34.46 -2.76
C GLY A 51 18.83 -33.48 -3.43
N VAL A 52 19.27 -32.29 -3.84
CA VAL A 52 18.48 -31.34 -4.64
C VAL A 52 19.10 -31.23 -6.03
N THR A 53 18.28 -31.22 -7.08
CA THR A 53 18.75 -30.98 -8.45
C THR A 53 18.28 -29.61 -8.91
N LEU A 54 19.17 -28.62 -8.98
CA LEU A 54 18.87 -27.37 -9.69
C LEU A 54 18.89 -27.64 -11.19
N ALA A 55 17.74 -27.53 -11.85
CA ALA A 55 17.56 -27.86 -13.26
C ALA A 55 17.68 -26.64 -14.18
N CYS A 56 17.10 -25.51 -13.78
CA CYS A 56 17.15 -24.24 -14.52
C CYS A 56 16.91 -23.05 -13.60
N LEU A 57 17.17 -21.86 -14.12
CA LEU A 57 16.87 -20.58 -13.49
C LEU A 57 15.91 -19.79 -14.38
N PHE A 58 15.10 -18.95 -13.75
CA PHE A 58 14.20 -18.02 -14.41
C PHE A 58 14.52 -16.61 -13.92
N GLY A 59 14.93 -15.73 -14.82
CA GLY A 59 15.17 -14.32 -14.53
C GLY A 59 13.90 -13.51 -14.76
N PRO A 60 13.36 -12.79 -13.76
CA PRO A 60 12.31 -11.80 -14.01
C PRO A 60 12.90 -10.56 -14.70
N GLU A 61 12.20 -9.43 -14.63
CA GLU A 61 12.74 -8.14 -15.01
C GLU A 61 14.11 -7.86 -14.32
N HIS A 62 15.10 -7.45 -15.13
CA HIS A 62 16.53 -7.27 -14.80
C HIS A 62 17.39 -8.55 -14.64
N GLY A 63 16.84 -9.73 -14.92
CA GLY A 63 17.59 -10.98 -15.01
C GLY A 63 18.01 -11.60 -13.68
N VAL A 64 18.75 -12.71 -13.75
CA VAL A 64 19.14 -13.51 -12.56
C VAL A 64 20.28 -12.88 -11.78
N ARG A 65 21.30 -12.36 -12.48
CA ARG A 65 22.52 -11.82 -11.86
C ARG A 65 22.60 -10.29 -11.90
N GLY A 66 21.56 -9.62 -12.41
CA GLY A 66 21.45 -8.16 -12.40
C GLY A 66 22.26 -7.46 -13.49
N ASP A 67 22.57 -8.20 -14.55
CA ASP A 67 23.35 -7.76 -15.70
C ASP A 67 22.54 -6.99 -16.75
N ALA A 68 21.21 -6.96 -16.62
CA ALA A 68 20.32 -6.24 -17.53
C ALA A 68 19.80 -4.92 -16.96
N GLN A 69 19.81 -3.88 -17.80
CA GLN A 69 19.23 -2.57 -17.51
C GLN A 69 17.70 -2.60 -17.70
N ASP A 70 17.01 -1.57 -17.19
CA ASP A 70 15.56 -1.43 -17.29
C ASP A 70 15.01 -1.44 -18.72
N MET A 71 13.85 -2.09 -18.93
CA MET A 71 13.18 -2.29 -20.22
C MET A 71 14.02 -3.01 -21.30
N ILE A 72 15.05 -3.77 -20.91
CA ILE A 72 15.85 -4.59 -21.84
C ILE A 72 15.50 -6.07 -21.64
N GLY A 73 15.11 -6.74 -22.73
CA GLY A 73 14.91 -8.18 -22.74
C GLY A 73 16.22 -8.93 -22.54
N VAL A 74 16.24 -9.87 -21.60
CA VAL A 74 17.37 -10.80 -21.40
C VAL A 74 17.12 -12.04 -22.27
N GLY A 75 18.13 -12.53 -22.97
CA GLY A 75 18.03 -13.80 -23.72
C GLY A 75 18.26 -15.02 -22.82
N ASP A 76 18.00 -16.22 -23.34
CA ASP A 76 18.40 -17.45 -22.66
C ASP A 76 19.94 -17.52 -22.58
N GLU A 77 20.46 -17.79 -21.38
CA GLU A 77 21.91 -17.86 -21.11
C GLU A 77 22.27 -19.07 -20.25
N ILE A 78 23.57 -19.31 -20.03
CA ILE A 78 24.07 -20.34 -19.12
C ILE A 78 24.65 -19.64 -17.90
N ASP A 79 24.14 -19.94 -16.71
CA ASP A 79 24.68 -19.36 -15.47
C ASP A 79 26.11 -19.87 -15.26
N PRO A 80 27.12 -18.99 -15.19
CA PRO A 80 28.53 -19.40 -15.18
C PRO A 80 28.94 -20.10 -13.88
N ARG A 81 28.15 -19.99 -12.80
CA ARG A 81 28.48 -20.56 -11.48
C ARG A 81 27.91 -21.95 -11.28
N THR A 82 26.73 -22.21 -11.84
CA THR A 82 25.98 -23.46 -11.65
C THR A 82 25.91 -24.30 -12.93
N GLY A 83 26.18 -23.71 -14.10
CA GLY A 83 26.14 -24.37 -15.41
C GLY A 83 24.74 -24.69 -15.93
N VAL A 84 23.68 -24.25 -15.23
CA VAL A 84 22.29 -24.48 -15.66
C VAL A 84 21.83 -23.41 -16.63
N VAL A 85 20.80 -23.73 -17.40
CA VAL A 85 20.15 -22.78 -18.31
C VAL A 85 19.37 -21.73 -17.50
N VAL A 86 19.47 -20.48 -17.93
CA VAL A 86 18.68 -19.34 -17.48
C VAL A 86 17.68 -19.01 -18.57
N HIS A 87 16.39 -18.94 -18.21
CA HIS A 87 15.32 -18.47 -19.07
C HIS A 87 14.88 -17.08 -18.63
N SER A 88 14.69 -16.17 -19.58
CA SER A 88 14.09 -14.86 -19.28
C SER A 88 12.58 -14.95 -19.20
N LEU A 89 12.02 -14.37 -18.14
CA LEU A 89 10.59 -14.11 -17.97
C LEU A 89 10.24 -12.63 -18.22
N TYR A 90 11.08 -11.95 -19.00
CA TYR A 90 10.92 -10.56 -19.39
C TYR A 90 11.48 -10.37 -20.81
N GLY A 91 10.62 -10.49 -21.81
CA GLY A 91 10.94 -10.40 -23.23
C GLY A 91 10.06 -9.39 -23.96
N GLU A 92 9.91 -9.55 -25.28
CA GLU A 92 9.22 -8.56 -26.14
C GLU A 92 7.68 -8.73 -26.19
N THR A 93 7.15 -9.81 -25.61
CA THR A 93 5.72 -10.14 -25.68
C THR A 93 5.15 -10.52 -24.32
N PHE A 94 3.83 -10.42 -24.16
CA PHE A 94 3.16 -10.81 -22.92
C PHE A 94 3.35 -12.29 -22.60
N GLU A 95 3.44 -13.15 -23.60
CA GLU A 95 3.70 -14.58 -23.46
C GLU A 95 5.06 -14.87 -22.85
N SER A 96 6.05 -13.99 -23.04
CA SER A 96 7.38 -14.12 -22.45
C SER A 96 7.42 -13.87 -20.95
N LEU A 97 6.33 -13.38 -20.35
CA LEU A 97 6.25 -13.02 -18.93
C LEU A 97 5.99 -14.24 -18.01
N LYS A 98 6.00 -15.45 -18.56
CA LYS A 98 5.75 -16.70 -17.85
C LYS A 98 6.52 -17.87 -18.43
N PRO A 99 6.87 -18.88 -17.61
CA PRO A 99 7.51 -20.10 -18.12
C PRO A 99 6.64 -20.82 -19.15
N THR A 100 7.27 -21.38 -20.19
CA THR A 100 6.58 -22.24 -21.16
C THR A 100 6.37 -23.65 -20.60
N PRO A 101 5.41 -24.44 -21.14
CA PRO A 101 5.25 -25.84 -20.76
C PRO A 101 6.53 -26.67 -20.87
N GLU A 102 7.34 -26.43 -21.91
CA GLU A 102 8.61 -27.12 -22.14
C GLU A 102 9.64 -26.80 -21.06
N GLN A 103 9.72 -25.52 -20.64
CA GLN A 103 10.61 -25.09 -19.56
C GLN A 103 10.22 -25.67 -18.19
N LEU A 104 8.93 -26.00 -18.00
CA LEU A 104 8.41 -26.61 -16.78
C LEU A 104 8.41 -28.14 -16.80
N ALA A 105 8.49 -28.76 -17.98
CA ALA A 105 8.22 -30.19 -18.18
C ALA A 105 9.03 -31.08 -17.21
N ASP A 106 10.32 -30.79 -17.06
CA ASP A 106 11.28 -31.57 -16.27
C ASP A 106 11.42 -31.13 -14.81
N LEU A 107 10.56 -30.21 -14.34
CA LEU A 107 10.58 -29.71 -12.97
C LEU A 107 9.56 -30.44 -12.10
N ASP A 108 9.87 -30.60 -10.81
CA ASP A 108 8.90 -31.01 -9.79
C ASP A 108 8.31 -29.79 -9.08
N VAL A 109 9.17 -28.77 -8.85
CA VAL A 109 8.84 -27.57 -8.10
C VAL A 109 9.54 -26.35 -8.69
N VAL A 110 8.83 -25.23 -8.72
CA VAL A 110 9.39 -23.91 -8.98
C VAL A 110 9.55 -23.16 -7.66
N VAL A 111 10.77 -22.83 -7.28
CA VAL A 111 11.07 -22.03 -6.09
C VAL A 111 11.13 -20.56 -6.49
N TYR A 112 10.39 -19.69 -5.79
CA TYR A 112 10.38 -18.25 -5.99
C TYR A 112 11.05 -17.57 -4.80
N ASP A 113 12.12 -16.82 -5.05
CA ASP A 113 12.80 -15.99 -4.04
C ASP A 113 13.25 -14.66 -4.65
N VAL A 114 12.40 -13.64 -4.52
CA VAL A 114 12.64 -12.29 -5.06
C VAL A 114 12.14 -11.25 -4.06
N GLN A 115 12.97 -10.25 -3.76
CA GLN A 115 12.58 -9.10 -2.93
C GLN A 115 11.74 -8.13 -3.74
N ASP A 116 10.47 -7.98 -3.35
CA ASP A 116 9.55 -6.97 -3.88
C ASP A 116 9.67 -5.64 -3.11
N VAL A 117 8.99 -4.58 -3.57
CA VAL A 117 9.02 -3.24 -2.94
C VAL A 117 7.68 -2.79 -2.33
N GLY A 118 6.64 -3.61 -2.41
CA GLY A 118 5.33 -3.32 -1.83
C GLY A 118 4.43 -2.44 -2.70
N SER A 119 4.69 -2.38 -4.00
CA SER A 119 3.92 -1.60 -4.97
C SER A 119 3.38 -2.48 -6.10
N ARG A 120 2.10 -2.31 -6.48
CA ARG A 120 1.41 -3.12 -7.50
C ARG A 120 2.14 -3.20 -8.83
N TYR A 121 2.66 -2.07 -9.29
CA TYR A 121 3.33 -1.96 -10.59
C TYR A 121 4.83 -2.29 -10.52
N TYR A 122 5.33 -2.71 -9.36
CA TYR A 122 6.61 -3.40 -9.31
C TYR A 122 6.38 -4.86 -9.72
N THR A 123 6.90 -5.24 -10.88
CA THR A 123 6.33 -6.34 -11.67
C THR A 123 6.60 -7.74 -11.11
N TYR A 124 7.38 -7.87 -10.04
CA TYR A 124 7.71 -9.16 -9.44
C TYR A 124 6.50 -9.91 -8.86
N ALA A 125 5.53 -9.18 -8.30
CA ALA A 125 4.25 -9.76 -7.90
C ALA A 125 3.46 -10.30 -9.11
N ALA A 126 3.51 -9.60 -10.26
CA ALA A 126 2.91 -10.07 -11.50
C ALA A 126 3.61 -11.31 -12.04
N THR A 127 4.95 -11.35 -12.04
CA THR A 127 5.73 -12.55 -12.39
C THR A 127 5.33 -13.75 -11.54
N LEU A 128 5.21 -13.58 -10.22
CA LEU A 128 4.75 -14.65 -9.32
C LEU A 128 3.36 -15.16 -9.73
N LYS A 129 2.41 -14.26 -10.00
CA LYS A 129 1.06 -14.63 -10.47
C LYS A 129 1.12 -15.48 -11.74
N TYR A 130 1.87 -15.07 -12.75
CA TYR A 130 1.92 -15.80 -14.02
C TYR A 130 2.65 -17.14 -13.93
N VAL A 131 3.68 -17.23 -13.07
CA VAL A 131 4.34 -18.49 -12.74
C VAL A 131 3.37 -19.44 -12.06
N MET A 132 2.57 -18.97 -11.12
CA MET A 132 1.57 -19.79 -10.43
C MET A 132 0.51 -20.33 -11.41
N LEU A 133 0.08 -19.52 -12.37
CA LEU A 133 -0.82 -19.96 -13.45
C LEU A 133 -0.16 -21.05 -14.31
N ALA A 134 1.06 -20.82 -14.78
CA ALA A 134 1.79 -21.78 -15.61
C ALA A 134 2.05 -23.11 -14.86
N ALA A 135 2.49 -23.03 -13.61
CA ALA A 135 2.73 -24.19 -12.75
C ALA A 135 1.44 -24.98 -12.48
N HIS A 136 0.33 -24.28 -12.21
CA HIS A 136 -0.99 -24.91 -12.03
C HIS A 136 -1.40 -25.71 -13.28
N ASP A 137 -1.23 -25.13 -14.47
CA ASP A 137 -1.61 -25.77 -15.74
C ASP A 137 -0.75 -26.99 -16.06
N GLN A 138 0.50 -27.00 -15.60
CA GLN A 138 1.46 -28.10 -15.80
C GLN A 138 1.54 -29.08 -14.60
N GLY A 139 0.71 -28.89 -13.57
CA GLY A 139 0.71 -29.74 -12.38
C GLY A 139 2.00 -29.70 -11.56
N LYS A 140 2.69 -28.56 -11.54
CA LYS A 140 3.95 -28.34 -10.83
C LYS A 140 3.70 -27.69 -9.47
N ALA A 141 4.53 -27.99 -8.48
CA ALA A 141 4.49 -27.30 -7.20
C ALA A 141 5.14 -25.90 -7.32
N VAL A 142 4.69 -24.96 -6.49
CA VAL A 142 5.34 -23.65 -6.32
C VAL A 142 5.71 -23.45 -4.87
N MET A 143 6.98 -23.15 -4.61
CA MET A 143 7.48 -22.83 -3.27
C MET A 143 7.92 -21.38 -3.20
N VAL A 144 7.22 -20.55 -2.42
CA VAL A 144 7.59 -19.14 -2.21
C VAL A 144 8.43 -19.03 -0.94
N LEU A 145 9.66 -18.54 -1.07
CA LEU A 145 10.50 -18.15 0.05
C LEU A 145 10.14 -16.72 0.40
N ASP A 146 9.35 -16.54 1.46
CA ASP A 146 8.78 -15.23 1.73
C ASP A 146 9.86 -14.22 2.18
N ARG A 147 9.61 -12.95 1.87
CA ARG A 147 10.47 -11.82 2.22
C ARG A 147 9.64 -10.67 2.80
N PRO A 148 10.22 -9.87 3.73
CA PRO A 148 9.54 -8.70 4.27
C PRO A 148 9.11 -7.73 3.17
N ASN A 149 7.92 -7.13 3.30
CA ASN A 149 7.56 -5.96 2.51
C ASN A 149 8.36 -4.75 3.05
N PRO A 150 9.23 -4.11 2.25
CA PRO A 150 10.17 -3.12 2.77
C PRO A 150 9.48 -1.85 3.30
N ILE A 151 8.28 -1.56 2.82
CA ILE A 151 7.47 -0.40 3.23
C ILE A 151 6.34 -0.78 4.20
N GLY A 152 6.48 -1.92 4.88
CA GLY A 152 5.57 -2.42 5.90
C GLY A 152 4.33 -3.13 5.36
N GLY A 153 3.65 -3.85 6.24
CA GLY A 153 2.41 -4.59 5.95
C GLY A 153 1.12 -3.89 6.40
N VAL A 154 1.19 -2.77 7.11
CA VAL A 154 -0.01 -2.12 7.68
C VAL A 154 -0.74 -1.26 6.66
N ALA A 155 -0.06 -0.26 6.08
CA ALA A 155 -0.68 0.71 5.22
C ALA A 155 -1.13 0.09 3.88
N ILE A 156 -2.34 0.46 3.47
CA ILE A 156 -2.90 0.20 2.14
C ILE A 156 -3.18 1.57 1.53
N GLU A 157 -2.83 1.77 0.27
CA GLU A 157 -3.01 3.06 -0.37
C GLU A 157 -3.40 2.92 -1.85
N GLY A 158 -4.45 3.63 -2.23
CA GLY A 158 -4.79 3.88 -3.62
C GLY A 158 -5.87 2.99 -4.21
N PRO A 159 -6.21 3.27 -5.48
CA PRO A 159 -7.28 2.59 -6.17
C PRO A 159 -6.89 1.17 -6.58
N THR A 160 -7.91 0.32 -6.75
CA THR A 160 -7.76 -0.97 -7.43
C THR A 160 -7.82 -0.82 -8.95
N VAL A 161 -7.68 -1.92 -9.68
CA VAL A 161 -7.70 -1.96 -11.15
C VAL A 161 -9.14 -2.05 -11.65
N ALA A 162 -9.57 -1.06 -12.44
CA ALA A 162 -10.85 -1.07 -13.12
C ALA A 162 -10.81 -1.94 -14.39
N PRO A 163 -11.95 -2.51 -14.82
CA PRO A 163 -12.01 -3.27 -16.06
C PRO A 163 -11.45 -2.50 -17.26
N GLY A 164 -10.65 -3.18 -18.08
CA GLY A 164 -9.98 -2.61 -19.26
C GLY A 164 -8.67 -1.89 -18.96
N HIS A 165 -8.19 -1.92 -17.71
CA HIS A 165 -6.90 -1.35 -17.29
C HIS A 165 -5.93 -2.42 -16.75
N GLU A 166 -6.29 -3.69 -16.88
CA GLU A 166 -5.41 -4.81 -16.59
C GLU A 166 -4.23 -4.84 -17.56
N SER A 167 -3.03 -5.04 -17.03
CA SER A 167 -1.77 -5.11 -17.79
C SER A 167 -0.70 -5.77 -16.92
N PHE A 168 0.55 -5.85 -17.38
CA PHE A 168 1.63 -6.43 -16.57
C PHE A 168 1.85 -5.69 -15.23
N ILE A 169 1.76 -4.36 -15.25
CA ILE A 169 1.88 -3.50 -14.05
C ILE A 169 0.58 -3.37 -13.24
N SER A 170 -0.51 -3.99 -13.71
CA SER A 170 -1.83 -4.00 -13.07
C SER A 170 -2.43 -5.40 -13.21
N ALA A 171 -1.60 -6.42 -12.98
CA ALA A 171 -1.93 -7.80 -13.30
C ALA A 171 -3.04 -8.39 -12.43
N HIS A 172 -3.28 -7.82 -11.25
CA HIS A 172 -4.32 -8.24 -10.31
C HIS A 172 -4.95 -7.01 -9.65
N PRO A 173 -6.26 -7.03 -9.29
CA PRO A 173 -6.95 -5.91 -8.65
C PRO A 173 -6.46 -5.67 -7.21
N LEU A 174 -5.26 -5.12 -7.09
CA LEU A 174 -4.63 -4.69 -5.84
C LEU A 174 -4.64 -3.16 -5.76
N PRO A 175 -4.74 -2.58 -4.55
CA PRO A 175 -4.30 -1.20 -4.31
C PRO A 175 -2.83 -1.04 -4.66
N ILE A 176 -2.43 0.18 -5.05
CA ILE A 176 -1.06 0.46 -5.47
C ILE A 176 -0.07 0.14 -4.35
N ARG A 177 -0.28 0.63 -3.13
CA ARG A 177 0.39 0.11 -1.93
C ARG A 177 -0.51 -0.95 -1.32
N HIS A 178 -0.21 -2.22 -1.55
CA HIS A 178 -1.05 -3.34 -1.11
C HIS A 178 -0.75 -3.79 0.32
N GLY A 179 0.46 -3.51 0.82
CA GLY A 179 0.90 -3.84 2.17
C GLY A 179 0.90 -5.34 2.47
N MET A 180 1.29 -6.20 1.53
CA MET A 180 1.39 -7.66 1.72
C MET A 180 2.79 -8.14 1.36
N THR A 181 3.22 -9.27 1.93
CA THR A 181 4.45 -9.94 1.45
C THR A 181 4.17 -10.74 0.18
N VAL A 182 5.21 -11.17 -0.53
CA VAL A 182 5.07 -12.02 -1.72
C VAL A 182 4.42 -13.37 -1.40
N GLY A 183 4.68 -13.93 -0.22
CA GLY A 183 4.03 -15.15 0.28
C GLY A 183 2.54 -14.97 0.55
N GLU A 184 2.14 -13.83 1.13
CA GLU A 184 0.73 -13.49 1.32
C GLU A 184 0.01 -13.23 -0.02
N LEU A 185 0.69 -12.56 -0.96
CA LEU A 185 0.18 -12.36 -2.33
C LEU A 185 -0.03 -13.68 -3.06
N ALA A 186 0.90 -14.65 -2.96
CA ALA A 186 0.70 -15.98 -3.53
C ALA A 186 -0.56 -16.66 -2.99
N ARG A 187 -0.81 -16.61 -1.68
CA ARG A 187 -2.02 -17.18 -1.08
C ARG A 187 -3.29 -16.51 -1.60
N LEU A 188 -3.26 -15.18 -1.73
CA LEU A 188 -4.35 -14.40 -2.32
C LEU A 188 -4.58 -14.78 -3.79
N PHE A 189 -3.52 -14.87 -4.60
CA PHE A 189 -3.62 -15.26 -6.01
C PHE A 189 -4.15 -16.68 -6.19
N GLN A 190 -3.72 -17.63 -5.35
CA GLN A 190 -4.21 -19.00 -5.39
C GLN A 190 -5.73 -19.05 -5.20
N ALA A 191 -6.25 -18.29 -4.24
CA ALA A 191 -7.68 -18.24 -3.97
C ALA A 191 -8.46 -17.48 -5.06
N ASP A 192 -8.04 -16.26 -5.39
CA ASP A 192 -8.75 -15.38 -6.33
C ASP A 192 -8.81 -15.97 -7.75
N LEU A 193 -7.79 -16.72 -8.15
CA LEU A 193 -7.70 -17.34 -9.48
C LEU A 193 -8.20 -18.80 -9.48
N GLY A 194 -8.64 -19.34 -8.33
CA GLY A 194 -9.16 -20.70 -8.22
C GLY A 194 -8.12 -21.78 -8.54
N LEU A 195 -6.85 -21.57 -8.17
CA LEU A 195 -5.73 -22.50 -8.43
C LEU A 195 -5.72 -23.67 -7.44
N ASN A 196 -6.87 -24.31 -7.26
CA ASN A 196 -7.12 -25.31 -6.20
C ASN A 196 -6.25 -26.58 -6.31
N ARG A 197 -5.65 -26.84 -7.48
CA ARG A 197 -4.76 -27.98 -7.72
C ARG A 197 -3.28 -27.63 -7.58
N LEU A 198 -2.95 -26.35 -7.44
CA LEU A 198 -1.57 -25.92 -7.27
C LEU A 198 -1.09 -26.31 -5.87
N ASP A 199 -0.04 -27.12 -5.78
CA ASP A 199 0.71 -27.35 -4.54
C ASP A 199 1.55 -26.09 -4.24
N LEU A 200 0.91 -25.11 -3.62
CA LEU A 200 1.55 -23.89 -3.14
C LEU A 200 2.09 -24.11 -1.73
N ARG A 201 3.39 -23.91 -1.58
CA ARG A 201 4.09 -23.93 -0.28
C ARG A 201 4.70 -22.56 -0.04
N VAL A 202 4.39 -21.94 1.09
CA VAL A 202 5.04 -20.69 1.50
C VAL A 202 5.90 -20.96 2.71
N ILE A 203 7.17 -20.58 2.65
CA ILE A 203 8.08 -20.58 3.80
C ILE A 203 8.08 -19.15 4.36
N PRO A 204 7.35 -18.86 5.45
CA PRO A 204 7.20 -17.51 5.98
C PRO A 204 8.51 -17.00 6.57
N CYS A 205 8.62 -15.68 6.71
CA CYS A 205 9.63 -15.04 7.53
C CYS A 205 9.38 -15.36 9.02
N GLU A 206 10.45 -15.42 9.81
CA GLU A 206 10.35 -15.47 11.27
C GLU A 206 10.74 -14.11 11.84
N GLY A 207 9.96 -13.61 12.80
CA GLY A 207 10.25 -12.36 13.52
C GLY A 207 9.86 -11.07 12.79
N TRP A 208 9.32 -11.12 11.57
CA TRP A 208 8.80 -9.92 10.90
C TRP A 208 7.43 -9.53 11.45
N ASP A 209 7.29 -8.28 11.89
CA ASP A 209 6.02 -7.66 12.24
C ASP A 209 5.56 -6.74 11.10
N ARG A 210 4.25 -6.67 10.84
CA ARG A 210 3.71 -5.83 9.75
C ARG A 210 4.05 -4.34 9.93
N ARG A 211 4.32 -3.88 11.15
CA ARG A 211 4.74 -2.49 11.44
C ARG A 211 6.20 -2.24 11.03
N ASP A 212 7.00 -3.30 10.90
CA ASP A 212 8.40 -3.20 10.55
C ASP A 212 8.55 -2.71 9.12
N HIS A 213 9.19 -1.56 8.99
CA HIS A 213 9.79 -1.15 7.74
C HIS A 213 11.21 -1.71 7.65
N TRP A 214 11.83 -1.64 6.47
CA TRP A 214 13.10 -2.31 6.20
C TRP A 214 14.18 -2.16 7.28
N PRO A 215 14.46 -0.95 7.84
CA PRO A 215 15.50 -0.81 8.86
C PRO A 215 15.28 -1.65 10.13
N ALA A 216 14.02 -1.89 10.53
CA ALA A 216 13.69 -2.66 11.73
C ALA A 216 14.01 -4.16 11.58
N THR A 217 14.05 -4.66 10.34
CA THR A 217 14.36 -6.06 10.03
C THR A 217 15.81 -6.43 10.35
N GLY A 218 16.72 -5.45 10.29
CA GLY A 218 18.17 -5.66 10.35
C GLY A 218 18.76 -6.38 9.12
N LEU A 219 17.98 -6.60 8.06
CA LEU A 219 18.43 -7.21 6.82
C LEU A 219 19.16 -6.20 5.91
N PRO A 220 20.18 -6.63 5.16
CA PRO A 220 20.81 -5.77 4.17
C PRO A 220 19.87 -5.49 3.00
N PHE A 221 19.71 -4.23 2.60
CA PHE A 221 18.94 -3.86 1.41
C PHE A 221 19.79 -4.14 0.16
N VAL A 222 19.52 -5.26 -0.52
CA VAL A 222 20.09 -5.54 -1.84
C VAL A 222 19.16 -4.89 -2.88
N PRO A 223 19.66 -3.97 -3.73
CA PRO A 223 18.84 -3.30 -4.73
C PRO A 223 18.09 -4.31 -5.63
N PRO A 224 16.75 -4.31 -5.65
CA PRO A 224 15.99 -5.22 -6.49
C PRO A 224 16.01 -4.85 -7.97
N SER A 225 16.31 -3.59 -8.29
CA SER A 225 16.53 -3.11 -9.66
C SER A 225 17.57 -1.99 -9.68
N PRO A 226 18.16 -1.67 -10.84
CA PRO A 226 19.15 -0.60 -10.96
C PRO A 226 18.66 0.77 -10.46
N ASN A 227 17.35 1.03 -10.59
CA ASN A 227 16.73 2.29 -10.17
C ASN A 227 15.92 2.16 -8.86
N MET A 228 16.11 1.07 -8.10
CA MET A 228 15.66 0.91 -6.72
C MET A 228 16.89 0.75 -5.79
N PRO A 229 17.78 1.77 -5.69
CA PRO A 229 19.05 1.61 -5.01
C PRO A 229 18.94 1.56 -3.48
N THR A 230 17.85 2.08 -2.90
CA THR A 230 17.73 2.28 -1.45
C THR A 230 16.33 2.01 -0.93
N TYR A 231 16.23 1.79 0.39
CA TYR A 231 14.95 1.73 1.10
C TYR A 231 14.17 3.05 0.99
N GLU A 232 14.85 4.19 0.99
CA GLU A 232 14.24 5.51 0.80
C GLU A 232 13.56 5.61 -0.57
N THR A 233 14.16 5.03 -1.61
CA THR A 233 13.53 4.93 -2.93
C THR A 233 12.26 4.07 -2.86
N ALA A 234 12.27 2.93 -2.16
CA ALA A 234 11.10 2.07 -1.99
C ALA A 234 9.94 2.79 -1.28
N LEU A 235 10.24 3.65 -0.29
CA LEU A 235 9.22 4.44 0.42
C LEU A 235 8.43 5.38 -0.48
N VAL A 236 9.11 6.04 -1.43
CA VAL A 236 8.45 7.00 -2.34
C VAL A 236 7.87 6.35 -3.58
N TYR A 237 8.36 5.17 -3.95
CA TYR A 237 8.05 4.51 -5.22
C TYR A 237 6.55 4.35 -5.53
N PRO A 238 5.66 3.98 -4.57
CA PRO A 238 4.21 3.89 -4.83
C PRO A 238 3.56 5.18 -5.34
N GLY A 239 4.21 6.33 -5.14
CA GLY A 239 3.83 7.60 -5.77
C GLY A 239 4.81 8.03 -6.88
N GLY A 240 6.11 7.86 -6.65
CA GLY A 240 7.17 8.30 -7.55
C GLY A 240 7.11 7.67 -8.93
N CYS A 241 6.64 6.43 -9.05
CA CYS A 241 6.48 5.78 -10.36
C CYS A 241 5.36 6.41 -11.21
N LEU A 242 4.40 7.13 -10.62
CA LEU A 242 3.37 7.85 -11.39
C LEU A 242 3.98 8.88 -12.36
N ILE A 243 5.18 9.38 -12.04
CA ILE A 243 5.92 10.31 -12.90
C ILE A 243 6.27 9.68 -14.26
N GLU A 244 6.41 8.35 -14.34
CA GLU A 244 6.65 7.63 -15.59
C GLU A 244 5.49 7.79 -16.59
N GLY A 245 4.27 7.95 -16.08
CA GLY A 245 3.08 8.26 -16.88
C GLY A 245 3.06 9.67 -17.49
N THR A 246 4.11 10.47 -17.28
CA THR A 246 4.24 11.85 -17.74
C THR A 246 5.52 12.09 -18.54
N GLN A 247 5.64 13.27 -19.14
CA GLN A 247 6.89 13.75 -19.74
C GLN A 247 7.89 14.36 -18.74
N LEU A 248 7.57 14.42 -17.44
CA LEU A 248 8.50 14.86 -16.40
C LEU A 248 9.59 13.80 -16.17
N SER A 249 10.79 14.19 -15.76
CA SER A 249 11.82 13.25 -15.33
C SER A 249 11.49 12.71 -13.92
N GLU A 250 11.50 11.40 -13.75
CA GLU A 250 11.48 10.67 -12.47
C GLU A 250 12.87 10.52 -11.85
N GLY A 251 13.86 11.30 -12.29
CA GLY A 251 15.19 11.28 -11.69
C GLY A 251 16.06 10.06 -12.03
N ARG A 252 15.60 9.15 -12.90
CA ARG A 252 16.49 8.18 -13.54
C ARG A 252 17.60 8.92 -14.30
N GLY A 253 18.80 8.35 -14.35
CA GLY A 253 20.00 9.08 -14.76
C GLY A 253 20.63 9.94 -13.66
N THR A 254 20.21 9.76 -12.41
CA THR A 254 20.84 10.36 -11.23
C THR A 254 21.12 9.28 -10.17
N THR A 255 21.65 9.69 -9.02
CA THR A 255 21.88 8.78 -7.88
C THR A 255 20.66 8.64 -6.96
N ARG A 256 19.51 9.27 -7.28
CA ARG A 256 18.28 9.25 -6.47
C ARG A 256 17.01 9.18 -7.35
N PRO A 257 16.84 8.10 -8.14
CA PRO A 257 15.63 7.90 -8.94
C PRO A 257 14.37 7.87 -8.07
N PHE A 258 13.24 8.32 -8.62
CA PHE A 258 11.91 8.49 -8.01
C PHE A 258 11.81 9.48 -6.85
N GLU A 259 12.89 9.65 -6.08
CA GLU A 259 13.00 10.68 -5.06
C GLU A 259 13.19 12.07 -5.68
N LEU A 260 14.11 12.17 -6.66
CA LEU A 260 14.22 13.33 -7.53
C LEU A 260 13.21 13.20 -8.66
N TRP A 261 12.47 14.28 -8.93
CA TRP A 261 11.65 14.38 -10.11
C TRP A 261 11.46 15.84 -10.50
N GLY A 262 11.09 16.08 -11.76
CA GLY A 262 10.81 17.42 -12.26
C GLY A 262 11.10 17.60 -13.74
N ALA A 263 11.19 18.84 -14.18
CA ALA A 263 11.40 19.21 -15.58
C ALA A 263 12.15 20.54 -15.69
N PRO A 264 12.73 20.88 -16.85
CA PRO A 264 13.49 22.12 -17.03
C PRO A 264 12.68 23.41 -16.80
N TRP A 265 11.37 23.32 -16.92
CA TRP A 265 10.46 24.45 -16.89
C TRP A 265 9.77 24.69 -15.55
N LEU A 266 9.91 23.80 -14.56
CA LEU A 266 9.28 23.95 -13.24
C LEU A 266 9.97 25.04 -12.40
N ASP A 267 9.18 25.76 -11.61
CA ASP A 267 9.68 26.57 -10.49
C ASP A 267 9.64 25.72 -9.21
N PRO A 268 10.82 25.31 -8.68
CA PRO A 268 10.89 24.39 -7.56
C PRO A 268 10.50 25.04 -6.23
N GLU A 269 10.67 26.35 -6.07
CA GLU A 269 10.30 27.05 -4.83
C GLU A 269 8.79 27.25 -4.75
N ALA A 270 8.18 27.71 -5.84
CA ALA A 270 6.73 27.87 -5.91
C ALA A 270 6.01 26.53 -5.77
N LEU A 271 6.53 25.46 -6.39
CA LEU A 271 5.97 24.12 -6.27
C LEU A 271 6.09 23.58 -4.83
N ALA A 272 7.23 23.80 -4.17
CA ALA A 272 7.44 23.37 -2.79
C ALA A 272 6.51 24.11 -1.82
N GLU A 273 6.26 25.40 -2.04
CA GLU A 273 5.30 26.17 -1.25
C GLU A 273 3.87 25.71 -1.48
N ALA A 274 3.49 25.46 -2.73
CA ALA A 274 2.17 24.98 -3.07
C ALA A 274 1.86 23.64 -2.37
N ILE A 275 2.74 22.65 -2.49
CA ILE A 275 2.51 21.32 -1.90
C ILE A 275 2.49 21.36 -0.37
N ARG A 276 3.30 22.22 0.28
CA ARG A 276 3.28 22.38 1.75
C ARG A 276 1.90 22.77 2.28
N ARG A 277 1.12 23.55 1.52
CA ARG A 277 -0.25 23.97 1.91
C ARG A 277 -1.25 22.81 1.96
N HIS A 278 -0.94 21.66 1.37
CA HIS A 278 -1.80 20.47 1.49
C HIS A 278 -1.76 19.83 2.88
N GLY A 279 -0.74 20.13 3.71
CA GLY A 279 -0.66 19.58 5.07
C GLY A 279 -0.49 18.06 5.12
N LEU A 280 0.20 17.47 4.13
CA LEU A 280 0.39 16.02 4.03
C LEU A 280 1.23 15.47 5.20
N PRO A 281 0.81 14.39 5.85
CA PRO A 281 1.49 13.86 7.03
C PRO A 281 2.74 13.05 6.67
N GLY A 282 3.73 13.07 7.57
CA GLY A 282 4.91 12.21 7.49
C GLY A 282 5.88 12.52 6.35
N VAL A 283 5.78 13.70 5.74
CA VAL A 283 6.63 14.13 4.62
C VAL A 283 7.09 15.58 4.77
N ALA A 284 8.34 15.83 4.39
CA ALA A 284 8.89 17.15 4.16
C ALA A 284 9.25 17.33 2.68
N PHE A 285 9.26 18.57 2.21
CA PHE A 285 9.51 18.90 0.80
C PHE A 285 10.69 19.84 0.67
N ARG A 286 11.64 19.48 -0.20
CA ARG A 286 12.80 20.31 -0.52
C ARG A 286 12.85 20.62 -2.01
N PRO A 287 12.88 21.91 -2.42
CA PRO A 287 13.24 22.30 -3.79
C PRO A 287 14.51 21.59 -4.25
N CYS A 288 14.54 21.11 -5.49
CA CYS A 288 15.71 20.43 -6.04
C CYS A 288 16.00 20.84 -7.48
N VAL A 289 17.28 20.71 -7.84
CA VAL A 289 17.80 20.92 -9.19
C VAL A 289 18.74 19.75 -9.49
N PHE A 290 18.56 19.11 -10.64
CA PHE A 290 19.34 17.94 -11.03
C PHE A 290 19.46 17.86 -12.55
N ARG A 291 20.39 17.04 -13.04
CA ARG A 291 20.63 16.84 -14.47
C ARG A 291 20.73 15.34 -14.73
N PRO A 292 19.68 14.70 -15.29
CA PRO A 292 19.73 13.29 -15.68
C PRO A 292 20.83 13.02 -16.70
N THR A 293 21.52 11.89 -16.61
CA THR A 293 22.48 11.44 -17.62
C THR A 293 21.85 10.60 -18.73
N PHE A 294 20.65 10.04 -18.51
CA PHE A 294 19.87 9.27 -19.49
C PHE A 294 18.36 9.40 -19.20
N HIS A 295 17.50 8.83 -20.07
CA HIS A 295 16.02 8.96 -20.05
C HIS A 295 15.51 10.41 -20.23
N LYS A 296 14.30 10.71 -19.70
CA LYS A 296 13.59 11.97 -19.89
C LYS A 296 14.44 13.14 -19.41
N HIS A 297 14.58 14.14 -20.28
CA HIS A 297 15.40 15.33 -20.06
C HIS A 297 16.88 15.03 -19.80
N ALA A 298 17.42 13.93 -20.37
CA ALA A 298 18.85 13.67 -20.38
C ALA A 298 19.65 14.93 -20.77
N GLU A 299 20.71 15.18 -20.01
CA GLU A 299 21.61 16.32 -20.18
C GLU A 299 20.97 17.70 -20.04
N SER A 300 19.71 17.78 -19.61
CA SER A 300 19.02 19.05 -19.33
C SER A 300 18.92 19.28 -17.82
N VAL A 301 19.03 20.53 -17.39
CA VAL A 301 18.82 20.88 -15.98
C VAL A 301 17.32 20.83 -15.68
N CYS A 302 16.92 19.86 -14.86
CA CYS A 302 15.58 19.73 -14.31
C CYS A 302 15.47 20.44 -12.96
N ARG A 303 14.30 20.99 -12.68
CA ARG A 303 13.92 21.61 -11.41
C ARG A 303 12.68 20.91 -10.91
N GLY A 304 12.55 20.75 -9.60
CA GLY A 304 11.37 20.12 -9.00
C GLY A 304 11.42 20.12 -7.48
N VAL A 305 10.75 19.16 -6.86
CA VAL A 305 10.66 19.06 -5.40
C VAL A 305 10.93 17.63 -4.99
N MET A 306 11.88 17.42 -4.09
CA MET A 306 12.17 16.11 -3.53
C MET A 306 11.36 15.91 -2.23
N PRO A 307 10.46 14.92 -2.17
CA PRO A 307 9.81 14.51 -0.93
C PRO A 307 10.78 13.72 -0.05
N TYR A 308 10.73 13.97 1.25
CA TYR A 308 11.47 13.23 2.28
C TYR A 308 10.47 12.62 3.24
N ALA A 309 10.41 11.29 3.32
CA ALA A 309 9.60 10.59 4.31
C ALA A 309 10.19 10.83 5.71
N THR A 310 9.58 11.70 6.51
CA THR A 310 10.01 12.01 7.88
C THR A 310 9.38 11.07 8.91
N ASP A 311 8.23 10.47 8.56
CA ASP A 311 7.56 9.45 9.35
C ASP A 311 6.94 8.42 8.38
N PRO A 312 7.66 7.32 8.07
CA PRO A 312 7.20 6.28 7.15
C PRO A 312 5.84 5.66 7.50
N ALA A 313 5.48 5.61 8.79
CA ALA A 313 4.21 5.03 9.23
C ALA A 313 3.01 5.93 8.87
N ARG A 314 3.23 7.24 8.77
CA ARG A 314 2.20 8.23 8.40
C ARG A 314 2.28 8.67 6.93
N PHE A 315 3.40 8.40 6.27
CA PHE A 315 3.63 8.82 4.89
C PHE A 315 2.72 8.07 3.91
N ARG A 316 2.00 8.85 3.10
CA ARG A 316 1.10 8.42 2.01
C ARG A 316 1.73 8.80 0.66
N PRO A 317 2.67 8.00 0.12
CA PRO A 317 3.40 8.32 -1.10
C PRO A 317 2.49 8.52 -2.31
N LEU A 318 1.46 7.71 -2.50
CA LEU A 318 0.60 7.82 -3.68
C LEU A 318 -0.17 9.15 -3.67
N GLU A 319 -0.84 9.49 -2.56
CA GLU A 319 -1.55 10.76 -2.42
C GLU A 319 -0.59 11.95 -2.59
N THR A 320 0.61 11.84 -2.01
CA THR A 320 1.64 12.89 -2.11
C THR A 320 2.01 13.17 -3.56
N TYR A 321 2.36 12.14 -4.33
CA TYR A 321 2.78 12.33 -5.71
C TYR A 321 1.62 12.66 -6.66
N ALA A 322 0.40 12.15 -6.42
CA ALA A 322 -0.78 12.55 -7.18
C ALA A 322 -1.06 14.05 -7.03
N ARG A 323 -0.95 14.59 -5.81
CA ARG A 323 -1.08 16.03 -5.55
C ARG A 323 0.07 16.84 -6.14
N LEU A 324 1.31 16.35 -6.05
CA LEU A 324 2.46 16.98 -6.71
C LEU A 324 2.30 17.07 -8.23
N LEU A 325 1.76 16.02 -8.88
CA LEU A 325 1.43 16.04 -10.30
C LEU A 325 0.35 17.08 -10.60
N GLY A 326 -0.69 17.18 -9.77
CA GLY A 326 -1.70 18.23 -9.87
C GLY A 326 -1.12 19.64 -9.82
N GLU A 327 -0.25 19.91 -8.83
CA GLU A 327 0.42 21.21 -8.68
C GLU A 327 1.41 21.51 -9.82
N ALA A 328 2.17 20.51 -10.29
CA ALA A 328 3.06 20.65 -11.44
C ALA A 328 2.29 20.94 -12.74
N ALA A 329 1.17 20.27 -12.95
CA ALA A 329 0.30 20.49 -14.11
C ALA A 329 -0.37 21.87 -14.07
N LEU A 330 -0.75 22.35 -12.88
CA LEU A 330 -1.30 23.70 -12.67
C LEU A 330 -0.26 24.80 -12.91
N GLN A 331 1.01 24.57 -12.54
CA GLN A 331 2.07 25.58 -12.69
C GLN A 331 2.36 25.91 -14.16
N HIS A 332 2.36 24.90 -15.04
CA HIS A 332 2.60 25.06 -16.48
C HIS A 332 1.69 24.14 -17.32
N PRO A 333 0.39 24.45 -17.46
CA PRO A 333 -0.56 23.59 -18.18
C PRO A 333 -0.27 23.49 -19.68
N ASP A 334 0.47 24.44 -20.25
CA ASP A 334 0.92 24.44 -21.64
C ASP A 334 2.12 23.51 -21.90
N ARG A 335 2.85 23.12 -20.85
CA ARG A 335 4.04 22.26 -20.94
C ARG A 335 3.89 20.90 -20.30
N PHE A 336 2.98 20.75 -19.35
CA PHE A 336 2.67 19.46 -18.76
C PHE A 336 2.04 18.54 -19.81
N ALA A 337 2.56 17.33 -19.94
CA ALA A 337 2.06 16.34 -20.88
C ALA A 337 2.15 14.94 -20.28
N TRP A 338 1.11 14.14 -20.55
CA TRP A 338 1.12 12.71 -20.30
C TRP A 338 2.01 11.98 -21.28
N ARG A 339 2.58 10.85 -20.85
CA ARG A 339 3.27 9.91 -21.74
C ARG A 339 2.22 9.20 -22.60
N THR A 340 2.34 9.32 -23.91
CA THR A 340 1.47 8.63 -24.89
C THR A 340 2.16 7.49 -25.64
N ASP A 341 3.48 7.35 -25.47
CA ASP A 341 4.23 6.23 -26.02
C ASP A 341 3.81 4.92 -25.35
N PRO A 342 3.90 3.78 -26.07
CA PRO A 342 3.65 2.46 -25.48
C PRO A 342 4.40 2.27 -24.16
N TYR A 343 3.74 1.58 -23.25
CA TYR A 343 4.20 1.31 -21.90
C TYR A 343 3.86 -0.14 -21.56
N GLU A 344 4.87 -0.96 -21.24
CA GLU A 344 4.68 -2.37 -20.87
C GLU A 344 3.82 -3.14 -21.88
N PHE A 345 4.19 -3.06 -23.17
CA PHE A 345 3.49 -3.68 -24.31
C PHE A 345 2.07 -3.14 -24.61
N VAL A 346 1.61 -2.12 -23.89
CA VAL A 346 0.28 -1.53 -24.05
C VAL A 346 0.38 -0.12 -24.65
N SER A 347 -0.40 0.14 -25.70
CA SER A 347 -0.51 1.47 -26.34
C SER A 347 -1.75 2.25 -25.91
N GLN A 348 -2.80 1.57 -25.47
CA GLN A 348 -4.01 2.14 -24.89
C GLN A 348 -4.60 1.17 -23.85
N PRO A 349 -5.06 1.66 -22.68
CA PRO A 349 -5.02 3.05 -22.23
C PRO A 349 -3.58 3.54 -21.98
N ILE A 350 -3.38 4.87 -21.91
CA ILE A 350 -2.04 5.45 -21.73
C ILE A 350 -1.43 5.09 -20.36
N ALA A 351 -0.11 5.21 -20.24
CA ALA A 351 0.65 4.75 -19.08
C ALA A 351 0.08 5.19 -17.72
N ILE A 352 -0.32 6.46 -17.57
CA ILE A 352 -0.86 6.95 -16.30
C ILE A 352 -2.18 6.27 -15.90
N ASP A 353 -3.04 5.95 -16.87
CA ASP A 353 -4.32 5.29 -16.63
C ASP A 353 -4.07 3.82 -16.25
N LEU A 354 -3.04 3.17 -16.80
CA LEU A 354 -2.59 1.83 -16.37
C LEU A 354 -1.98 1.84 -14.96
N LEU A 355 -1.17 2.85 -14.65
CA LEU A 355 -0.50 3.00 -13.35
C LEU A 355 -1.51 3.26 -12.22
N PHE A 356 -2.53 4.09 -12.45
CA PHE A 356 -3.64 4.21 -11.51
C PHE A 356 -4.58 2.99 -11.58
N GLY A 357 -4.71 2.35 -12.74
CA GLY A 357 -5.70 1.31 -12.98
C GLY A 357 -7.08 1.88 -13.33
N SER A 358 -7.16 3.16 -13.66
CA SER A 358 -8.37 3.86 -14.11
C SER A 358 -8.01 5.23 -14.69
N PRO A 359 -8.89 5.88 -15.47
CA PRO A 359 -8.68 7.24 -15.94
C PRO A 359 -9.08 8.31 -14.91
N ARG A 360 -9.72 7.94 -13.79
CA ARG A 360 -10.34 8.86 -12.82
C ARG A 360 -9.35 9.89 -12.31
N GLU A 361 -8.17 9.44 -11.92
CA GLU A 361 -7.12 10.25 -11.32
C GLU A 361 -6.49 11.21 -12.33
N ARG A 362 -6.21 10.73 -13.56
CA ARG A 362 -5.75 11.57 -14.66
C ARG A 362 -6.74 12.69 -14.95
N LEU A 363 -8.05 12.38 -15.02
CA LEU A 363 -9.09 13.36 -15.28
C LEU A 363 -9.17 14.43 -14.19
N VAL A 364 -8.89 14.10 -12.92
CA VAL A 364 -8.77 15.11 -11.86
C VAL A 364 -7.58 16.03 -12.10
N ILE A 365 -6.41 15.48 -12.43
CA ILE A 365 -5.20 16.27 -12.73
C ILE A 365 -5.43 17.18 -13.95
N ASP A 366 -6.06 16.67 -15.01
CA ASP A 366 -6.39 17.45 -16.21
C ASP A 366 -7.31 18.64 -15.87
N ARG A 367 -8.30 18.45 -14.99
CA ARG A 367 -9.21 19.51 -14.55
C ARG A 367 -8.52 20.52 -13.64
N ILE A 368 -7.60 20.08 -12.79
CA ILE A 368 -6.75 20.97 -11.99
C ILE A 368 -5.88 21.83 -12.91
N ALA A 369 -5.23 21.22 -13.91
CA ALA A 369 -4.38 21.93 -14.87
C ALA A 369 -5.15 23.04 -15.64
N ARG A 370 -6.43 22.81 -15.94
CA ARG A 370 -7.32 23.81 -16.58
C ARG A 370 -7.94 24.82 -15.60
N GLY A 371 -7.64 24.72 -14.31
CA GLY A 371 -8.22 25.58 -13.27
C GLY A 371 -9.69 25.30 -12.97
N GLU A 372 -10.24 24.17 -13.43
CA GLU A 372 -11.63 23.75 -13.20
C GLU A 372 -11.83 23.13 -11.80
N LEU A 373 -10.76 22.67 -11.17
CA LEU A 373 -10.74 22.11 -9.81
C LEU A 373 -9.63 22.74 -8.98
N HIS A 374 -9.91 22.97 -7.69
CA HIS A 374 -8.90 23.45 -6.74
C HIS A 374 -7.89 22.32 -6.42
N PRO A 375 -6.57 22.57 -6.45
CA PRO A 375 -5.56 21.51 -6.30
C PRO A 375 -5.59 20.80 -4.93
N ILE A 376 -6.06 21.48 -3.87
CA ILE A 376 -6.21 20.88 -2.54
C ILE A 376 -7.53 20.10 -2.40
N HIS A 377 -8.66 20.71 -2.76
CA HIS A 377 -10.01 20.21 -2.45
C HIS A 377 -10.64 19.38 -3.56
N GLY A 378 -10.15 19.53 -4.80
CA GLY A 378 -10.67 18.82 -5.98
C GLY A 378 -10.43 17.31 -5.99
N TRP A 379 -9.66 16.80 -5.03
CA TRP A 379 -9.37 15.37 -4.86
C TRP A 379 -10.38 14.63 -3.97
N SER A 380 -11.29 15.34 -3.29
CA SER A 380 -12.14 14.75 -2.23
C SER A 380 -12.88 13.49 -2.68
N ASP A 381 -13.52 13.52 -3.85
CA ASP A 381 -14.27 12.38 -4.37
C ASP A 381 -13.36 11.19 -4.72
N THR A 382 -12.22 11.46 -5.37
CA THR A 382 -11.23 10.44 -5.73
C THR A 382 -10.62 9.79 -4.49
N LEU A 383 -10.25 10.58 -3.47
CA LEU A 383 -9.68 10.07 -2.23
C LEU A 383 -10.71 9.28 -1.41
N ASN A 384 -11.99 9.67 -1.44
CA ASN A 384 -13.05 8.87 -0.83
C ASN A 384 -13.21 7.52 -1.52
N ALA A 385 -13.17 7.50 -2.86
CA ALA A 385 -13.22 6.24 -3.59
C ALA A 385 -11.99 5.36 -3.33
N TRP A 386 -10.78 5.94 -3.21
CA TRP A 386 -9.60 5.18 -2.78
C TRP A 386 -9.78 4.57 -1.40
N ARG A 387 -10.36 5.30 -0.45
CA ARG A 387 -10.61 4.78 0.91
C ARG A 387 -11.60 3.62 0.89
N ASP A 388 -12.60 3.67 0.01
CA ASP A 388 -13.56 2.57 -0.16
C ASP A 388 -12.85 1.33 -0.75
N ASP A 389 -11.99 1.51 -1.76
CA ASP A 389 -11.14 0.45 -2.34
C ASP A 389 -10.17 -0.14 -1.29
N GLU A 390 -9.50 0.73 -0.52
CA GLU A 390 -8.58 0.36 0.56
C GLU A 390 -9.29 -0.46 1.65
N ALA A 391 -10.50 -0.06 2.05
CA ALA A 391 -11.31 -0.74 3.04
C ALA A 391 -11.78 -2.12 2.55
N ALA A 392 -12.27 -2.19 1.30
CA ALA A 392 -12.67 -3.44 0.67
C ALA A 392 -11.48 -4.41 0.58
N PHE A 393 -10.32 -3.93 0.12
CA PHE A 393 -9.12 -4.75 0.02
C PHE A 393 -8.60 -5.22 1.37
N ARG A 394 -8.71 -4.38 2.42
CA ARG A 394 -8.32 -4.79 3.79
C ARG A 394 -9.12 -5.99 4.29
N VAL A 395 -10.41 -6.03 4.00
CA VAL A 395 -11.27 -7.19 4.33
C VAL A 395 -10.87 -8.38 3.46
N HIS A 396 -10.70 -8.17 2.16
CA HIS A 396 -10.35 -9.22 1.19
C HIS A 396 -9.03 -9.91 1.52
N ARG A 397 -7.97 -9.16 1.85
CA ARG A 397 -6.64 -9.73 2.10
C ARG A 397 -6.55 -10.56 3.39
N ARG A 398 -7.43 -10.31 4.36
CA ARG A 398 -7.33 -10.81 5.74
C ARG A 398 -7.17 -12.34 5.85
N PRO A 399 -7.88 -13.19 5.10
CA PRO A 399 -7.74 -14.65 5.20
C PRO A 399 -6.38 -15.17 4.69
N PHE A 400 -5.65 -14.36 3.91
CA PHE A 400 -4.42 -14.76 3.25
C PHE A 400 -3.16 -14.30 3.98
N LEU A 401 -3.32 -13.50 5.04
CA LEU A 401 -2.20 -12.99 5.82
C LEU A 401 -1.49 -14.15 6.54
N LEU A 402 -0.16 -14.08 6.55
CA LEU A 402 0.75 -14.98 7.26
C LEU A 402 1.21 -14.34 8.56
N TYR A 403 1.29 -13.01 8.56
CA TYR A 403 1.68 -12.20 9.69
C TYR A 403 0.42 -11.50 10.21
N PRO A 404 0.09 -11.62 11.51
CA PRO A 404 -1.10 -11.00 12.06
C PRO A 404 -1.14 -9.50 11.74
N GLU A 405 -2.34 -9.00 11.40
CA GLU A 405 -2.56 -7.55 11.50
C GLU A 405 -2.22 -7.12 12.92
N PRO A 406 -1.58 -5.95 13.12
CA PRO A 406 -1.40 -5.43 14.45
C PRO A 406 -2.77 -5.41 15.13
N GLU A 407 -2.86 -5.92 16.35
CA GLU A 407 -4.09 -5.93 17.16
C GLU A 407 -4.68 -4.50 17.36
N THR A 408 -3.98 -3.47 16.89
CA THR A 408 -4.18 -2.05 17.18
C THR A 408 -4.18 -1.14 15.95
N ILE A 409 -5.12 -1.33 15.01
CA ILE A 409 -5.58 -0.17 14.22
C ILE A 409 -6.69 0.50 15.03
N PRO A 410 -6.45 1.66 15.64
CA PRO A 410 -7.48 2.34 16.40
C PRO A 410 -8.61 2.79 15.46
N LEU A 411 -9.83 2.40 15.79
CA LEU A 411 -11.04 2.93 15.17
C LEU A 411 -11.35 4.34 15.68
N LEU A 412 -10.97 4.64 16.92
CA LEU A 412 -11.17 5.93 17.57
C LEU A 412 -9.92 6.36 18.31
N THR A 413 -9.53 7.61 18.18
CA THR A 413 -8.54 8.24 19.07
C THR A 413 -9.20 9.34 19.88
N VAL A 414 -8.98 9.37 21.19
CA VAL A 414 -9.37 10.47 22.07
C VAL A 414 -8.11 11.21 22.49
N ARG A 415 -7.96 12.45 22.04
CA ARG A 415 -6.85 13.35 22.38
C ARG A 415 -7.27 14.31 23.48
N ARG A 416 -6.51 14.35 24.57
CA ARG A 416 -6.75 15.23 25.72
C ARG A 416 -6.18 16.63 25.47
N SER A 417 -6.59 17.59 26.29
CA SER A 417 -6.12 18.98 26.20
C SER A 417 -4.62 19.14 26.52
N ASP A 418 -4.00 18.17 27.21
CA ASP A 418 -2.56 18.11 27.45
C ASP A 418 -1.74 17.52 26.28
N GLY A 419 -2.41 17.14 25.17
CA GLY A 419 -1.79 16.54 23.99
C GLY A 419 -1.61 15.02 24.06
N SER A 420 -1.83 14.38 25.21
CA SER A 420 -1.84 12.91 25.32
C SER A 420 -3.06 12.32 24.60
N ALA A 421 -2.95 11.06 24.17
CA ALA A 421 -4.03 10.40 23.43
C ALA A 421 -4.21 8.94 23.85
N VAL A 422 -5.46 8.48 23.84
CA VAL A 422 -5.85 7.08 24.03
C VAL A 422 -6.53 6.60 22.76
N ALA A 423 -6.08 5.49 22.22
CA ALA A 423 -6.59 4.90 20.99
C ALA A 423 -7.39 3.64 21.32
N PHE A 424 -8.55 3.47 20.66
CA PHE A 424 -9.46 2.36 20.86
C PHE A 424 -9.59 1.55 19.58
N THR A 425 -9.34 0.26 19.68
CA THR A 425 -9.54 -0.72 18.61
C THR A 425 -11.00 -1.18 18.56
N PHE A 426 -11.34 -1.98 17.55
CA PHE A 426 -12.65 -2.63 17.53
C PHE A 426 -12.88 -3.51 18.77
N GLU A 427 -11.85 -4.28 19.18
CA GLU A 427 -11.91 -5.15 20.35
C GLU A 427 -12.01 -4.35 21.66
N ASP A 428 -11.32 -3.21 21.77
CA ASP A 428 -11.46 -2.33 22.94
C ASP A 428 -12.89 -1.83 23.11
N LEU A 429 -13.56 -1.51 22.00
CA LEU A 429 -14.96 -1.07 21.99
C LEU A 429 -15.92 -2.23 22.28
N LEU A 430 -15.61 -3.46 21.84
CA LEU A 430 -16.35 -4.67 22.22
C LEU A 430 -16.22 -5.01 23.71
N ALA A 431 -15.10 -4.67 24.34
CA ALA A 431 -14.76 -5.04 25.71
C ALA A 431 -15.37 -4.15 26.81
N PHE A 432 -16.22 -3.17 26.48
CA PHE A 432 -16.95 -2.40 27.49
C PHE A 432 -17.97 -3.28 28.23
N GLY A 433 -18.34 -2.94 29.46
CA GLY A 433 -19.33 -3.72 30.22
C GLY A 433 -20.75 -3.62 29.64
N ASP A 434 -21.60 -4.60 29.93
CA ASP A 434 -23.00 -4.64 29.47
C ASP A 434 -23.80 -3.38 29.86
N ALA A 435 -23.46 -2.73 30.98
CA ALA A 435 -24.09 -1.50 31.43
C ALA A 435 -23.78 -0.27 30.55
N ASP A 436 -22.70 -0.34 29.76
CA ASP A 436 -22.22 0.73 28.88
C ASP A 436 -22.47 0.43 27.40
N GLN A 437 -23.06 -0.71 27.08
CA GLN A 437 -23.33 -1.16 25.73
C GLN A 437 -24.81 -1.43 25.48
N VAL A 438 -25.20 -1.34 24.20
CA VAL A 438 -26.45 -1.90 23.69
C VAL A 438 -26.17 -2.76 22.47
N ASN A 439 -26.86 -3.90 22.38
CA ASN A 439 -26.70 -4.82 21.25
C ASN A 439 -27.26 -4.25 19.95
N ASP A 440 -28.33 -3.47 20.05
CA ASP A 440 -28.87 -2.71 18.94
C ASP A 440 -29.35 -1.34 19.41
N VAL A 441 -28.79 -0.29 18.83
CA VAL A 441 -29.14 1.10 19.12
C VAL A 441 -30.54 1.47 18.60
N GLY A 442 -31.17 0.64 17.75
CA GLY A 442 -32.51 0.92 17.21
C GLY A 442 -33.60 1.11 18.27
N ALA A 443 -33.43 0.52 19.46
CA ALA A 443 -34.31 0.75 20.61
C ALA A 443 -34.17 2.15 21.22
N LEU A 444 -33.02 2.81 21.03
CA LEU A 444 -32.72 4.16 21.53
C LEU A 444 -32.92 5.23 20.44
N VAL A 445 -32.57 4.90 19.20
CA VAL A 445 -32.63 5.81 18.05
C VAL A 445 -33.35 5.10 16.89
N PRO A 446 -34.68 5.29 16.74
CA PRO A 446 -35.46 4.66 15.68
C PRO A 446 -34.84 4.90 14.29
N GLY A 447 -34.78 3.86 13.46
CA GLY A 447 -34.19 3.93 12.12
C GLY A 447 -32.65 3.79 12.07
N ARG A 448 -32.01 3.53 13.21
CA ARG A 448 -30.60 3.10 13.29
C ARG A 448 -30.52 1.63 13.69
N VAL A 449 -29.44 0.98 13.26
CA VAL A 449 -29.16 -0.42 13.58
C VAL A 449 -27.68 -0.56 13.94
N GLY A 450 -27.39 -1.45 14.88
CA GLY A 450 -26.03 -1.85 15.24
C GLY A 450 -25.73 -1.71 16.73
N GLY A 451 -24.71 -2.45 17.18
CA GLY A 451 -24.26 -2.39 18.56
C GLY A 451 -23.48 -1.11 18.84
N ALA A 452 -23.75 -0.50 20.00
CA ALA A 452 -23.22 0.80 20.37
C ALA A 452 -22.71 0.83 21.81
N VAL A 453 -21.73 1.70 22.07
CA VAL A 453 -21.16 1.99 23.39
C VAL A 453 -21.44 3.44 23.78
N LYS A 454 -21.66 3.71 25.08
CA LYS A 454 -21.84 5.07 25.60
C LYS A 454 -20.59 5.92 25.39
N LEU A 455 -20.77 7.14 24.89
CA LEU A 455 -19.67 8.11 24.74
C LEU A 455 -19.02 8.44 26.09
N ALA A 456 -19.81 8.65 27.15
CA ALA A 456 -19.27 8.89 28.49
C ALA A 456 -18.30 7.79 28.95
N ALA A 457 -18.61 6.52 28.70
CA ALA A 457 -17.75 5.41 29.08
C ALA A 457 -16.41 5.44 28.31
N VAL A 458 -16.47 5.73 27.01
CA VAL A 458 -15.27 5.91 26.18
C VAL A 458 -14.41 7.07 26.67
N LEU A 459 -15.01 8.22 26.99
CA LEU A 459 -14.30 9.38 27.54
C LEU A 459 -13.65 9.06 28.90
N MET A 460 -14.39 8.42 29.81
CA MET A 460 -13.85 8.03 31.12
C MET A 460 -12.68 7.05 30.98
N ARG A 461 -12.79 6.05 30.10
CA ARG A 461 -11.68 5.11 29.81
C ARG A 461 -10.50 5.82 29.16
N ALA A 462 -10.76 6.88 28.40
CA ALA A 462 -9.74 7.77 27.88
C ALA A 462 -9.19 8.77 28.91
N GLY A 463 -9.61 8.72 30.18
CA GLY A 463 -9.17 9.63 31.25
C GLY A 463 -9.69 11.07 31.12
N VAL A 464 -10.83 11.24 30.45
CA VAL A 464 -11.55 12.52 30.31
C VAL A 464 -12.77 12.46 31.22
N ASP A 465 -12.88 13.41 32.16
CA ASP A 465 -14.08 13.53 32.99
C ASP A 465 -15.21 14.19 32.17
N PRO A 466 -16.30 13.46 31.84
CA PRO A 466 -17.38 13.99 31.01
C PRO A 466 -18.23 15.05 31.72
N THR A 467 -18.04 15.29 33.02
CA THR A 467 -18.82 16.26 33.81
C THR A 467 -18.19 17.66 33.83
N HIS A 468 -16.91 17.79 33.48
CA HIS A 468 -16.25 19.09 33.40
C HIS A 468 -16.68 19.89 32.16
N GLU A 469 -16.86 21.20 32.34
CA GLU A 469 -17.11 22.15 31.25
C GLU A 469 -15.88 22.25 30.34
N THR A 470 -15.87 21.41 29.32
CA THR A 470 -14.90 21.39 28.22
C THR A 470 -15.69 21.28 26.91
N ARG A 471 -15.00 21.42 25.78
CA ARG A 471 -15.60 21.16 24.45
C ARG A 471 -14.92 19.96 23.81
N LEU A 472 -15.72 19.16 23.11
CA LEU A 472 -15.24 18.08 22.24
C LEU A 472 -15.23 18.57 20.81
N ILE A 473 -14.10 18.42 20.12
CA ILE A 473 -14.01 18.51 18.67
C ILE A 473 -14.13 17.09 18.13
N LEU A 474 -15.27 16.78 17.54
CA LEU A 474 -15.57 15.50 16.92
C LEU A 474 -15.13 15.54 15.46
N ARG A 475 -14.31 14.59 15.03
CA ARG A 475 -13.77 14.56 13.67
C ARG A 475 -14.04 13.24 12.98
N ALA A 476 -14.38 13.35 11.71
CA ALA A 476 -14.33 12.25 10.76
C ALA A 476 -13.30 12.61 9.69
N SER A 477 -12.14 11.95 9.74
CA SER A 477 -11.05 12.22 8.80
C SER A 477 -11.43 11.81 7.37
N ARG A 478 -12.46 10.97 7.21
CA ARG A 478 -13.01 10.54 5.91
C ARG A 478 -13.59 11.70 5.11
N ASP A 479 -14.45 12.54 5.66
CA ASP A 479 -15.06 13.66 4.91
C ASP A 479 -14.55 15.04 5.35
N GLY A 480 -13.56 15.05 6.25
CA GLY A 480 -13.03 16.30 6.82
C GLY A 480 -14.03 16.99 7.75
N PHE A 481 -15.13 16.31 8.11
CA PHE A 481 -16.11 16.85 9.02
C PHE A 481 -15.48 17.07 10.40
N ALA A 482 -15.72 18.25 10.95
CA ALA A 482 -15.35 18.58 12.32
C ALA A 482 -16.50 19.37 12.96
N LYS A 483 -16.90 18.97 14.17
CA LYS A 483 -17.91 19.70 14.95
C LYS A 483 -17.45 19.88 16.38
N THR A 484 -17.58 21.09 16.90
CA THR A 484 -17.28 21.40 18.30
C THR A 484 -18.58 21.42 19.10
N VAL A 485 -18.63 20.69 20.21
CA VAL A 485 -19.83 20.55 21.06
C VAL A 485 -19.46 20.57 22.55
N PRO A 486 -20.35 21.05 23.44
CA PRO A 486 -20.12 20.97 24.89
C PRO A 486 -20.03 19.50 25.37
N THR A 487 -19.01 19.18 26.15
CA THR A 487 -18.77 17.81 26.66
C THR A 487 -19.92 17.29 27.52
N PRO A 488 -20.43 18.01 28.55
CA PRO A 488 -21.42 17.45 29.47
C PRO A 488 -22.75 17.10 28.81
N ALA A 489 -23.21 17.95 27.88
CA ALA A 489 -24.44 17.73 27.15
C ALA A 489 -24.35 16.49 26.26
N LEU A 490 -23.25 16.35 25.50
CA LEU A 490 -23.08 15.25 24.57
C LEU A 490 -22.75 13.93 25.29
N ALA A 491 -21.90 13.93 26.30
CA ALA A 491 -21.46 12.71 26.97
C ALA A 491 -22.61 11.96 27.65
N GLN A 492 -23.61 12.69 28.17
CA GLN A 492 -24.78 12.09 28.83
C GLN A 492 -25.70 11.32 27.86
N GLN A 493 -25.76 11.74 26.59
CA GLN A 493 -26.75 11.24 25.64
C GLN A 493 -26.11 10.51 24.44
N GLY A 494 -24.81 10.68 24.21
CA GLY A 494 -24.10 10.19 23.03
C GLY A 494 -23.81 8.68 23.08
N TRP A 495 -23.99 8.04 21.92
CA TRP A 495 -23.66 6.64 21.67
C TRP A 495 -22.80 6.51 20.42
N ILE A 496 -21.77 5.68 20.49
CA ILE A 496 -20.91 5.35 19.34
C ILE A 496 -21.31 3.96 18.85
N ILE A 497 -21.98 3.90 17.71
CA ILE A 497 -22.27 2.64 17.01
C ILE A 497 -20.96 2.15 16.40
N HIS A 498 -20.55 0.94 16.75
CA HIS A 498 -19.24 0.39 16.33
C HIS A 498 -19.34 -0.97 15.63
N ARG A 499 -20.44 -1.71 15.80
CA ARG A 499 -20.60 -3.05 15.21
C ARG A 499 -21.95 -3.25 14.52
N ARG A 500 -22.01 -4.22 13.61
CA ARG A 500 -23.27 -4.73 13.05
C ARG A 500 -24.17 -5.34 14.14
N PRO A 501 -25.50 -5.43 13.92
CA PRO A 501 -26.40 -6.10 14.86
C PRO A 501 -26.04 -7.57 15.13
N ASP A 502 -25.41 -8.23 14.16
CA ASP A 502 -24.91 -9.61 14.28
C ASP A 502 -23.64 -9.74 15.14
N GLY A 503 -23.04 -8.64 15.58
CA GLY A 503 -21.97 -8.60 16.57
C GLY A 503 -20.57 -8.96 16.08
N HIS A 504 -20.41 -9.47 14.86
CA HIS A 504 -19.15 -10.09 14.42
C HIS A 504 -18.23 -9.20 13.56
N ALA A 505 -18.66 -7.99 13.20
CA ALA A 505 -17.85 -7.08 12.39
C ALA A 505 -18.13 -5.60 12.69
N PRO A 506 -17.18 -4.70 12.39
CA PRO A 506 -17.37 -3.26 12.47
C PRO A 506 -18.58 -2.77 11.67
N LEU A 507 -19.11 -1.61 12.05
CA LEU A 507 -20.24 -1.00 11.34
C LEU A 507 -19.86 -0.72 9.86
N PRO A 508 -20.66 -1.14 8.87
CA PRO A 508 -20.39 -0.85 7.47
C PRO A 508 -20.41 0.64 7.16
N ILE A 509 -19.61 1.04 6.17
CA ILE A 509 -19.54 2.40 5.63
C ILE A 509 -20.91 2.96 5.23
N GLU A 510 -21.75 2.12 4.62
CA GLU A 510 -23.10 2.48 4.14
C GLU A 510 -24.02 2.96 5.29
N LEU A 511 -23.77 2.44 6.49
CA LEU A 511 -24.49 2.79 7.71
C LEU A 511 -23.80 3.92 8.50
N GLY A 512 -22.71 4.47 7.97
CA GLY A 512 -21.91 5.55 8.55
C GLY A 512 -20.74 5.07 9.42
N GLY A 513 -20.25 3.84 9.22
CA GLY A 513 -19.12 3.29 9.94
C GLY A 513 -17.72 3.77 9.48
N PRO A 514 -16.62 3.22 10.05
CA PRO A 514 -16.60 2.11 11.02
C PRO A 514 -17.16 2.48 12.40
N LEU A 515 -17.20 3.78 12.73
CA LEU A 515 -17.85 4.30 13.93
C LEU A 515 -18.82 5.42 13.58
N ARG A 516 -19.95 5.46 14.27
CA ARG A 516 -20.95 6.51 14.12
C ARG A 516 -21.44 7.03 15.46
N LEU A 517 -21.30 8.34 15.69
CA LEU A 517 -21.91 9.00 16.84
C LEU A 517 -23.39 9.29 16.58
N VAL A 518 -24.24 8.91 17.53
CA VAL A 518 -25.68 9.23 17.56
C VAL A 518 -26.09 9.75 18.93
N VAL A 519 -27.16 10.55 18.96
CA VAL A 519 -27.75 11.11 20.18
C VAL A 519 -29.26 10.84 20.14
N PRO A 520 -29.84 10.10 21.11
CA PRO A 520 -31.29 9.91 21.22
C PRO A 520 -31.99 11.24 21.58
N ALA A 521 -32.96 11.66 20.76
CA ALA A 521 -33.84 12.81 20.95
C ALA A 521 -33.15 14.18 21.12
N VAL A 522 -32.91 14.87 20.00
CA VAL A 522 -32.95 16.34 19.97
C VAL A 522 -34.34 16.73 19.48
N ALA A 523 -35.05 17.62 20.19
CA ALA A 523 -36.32 18.14 19.71
C ALA A 523 -36.12 18.85 18.36
N SER A 524 -36.94 18.52 17.37
CA SER A 524 -36.97 19.22 16.08
C SER A 524 -37.14 20.71 16.31
N CYS A 525 -36.17 21.55 15.92
CA CYS A 525 -36.33 23.00 15.98
C CYS A 525 -36.32 23.64 14.59
N ASP A 526 -37.28 24.54 14.44
CA ASP A 526 -37.57 25.34 13.26
C ASP A 526 -36.38 26.16 12.77
N ARG A 527 -36.38 26.44 11.46
CA ARG A 527 -35.43 27.32 10.77
C ARG A 527 -35.59 28.76 11.25
N SER A 528 -35.00 29.11 12.39
CA SER A 528 -34.73 30.51 12.75
C SER A 528 -33.49 30.59 13.64
N GLY A 529 -32.43 31.19 13.11
CA GLY A 529 -31.13 31.29 13.76
C GLY A 529 -31.19 32.02 15.10
N GLY A 530 -30.64 31.37 16.12
CA GLY A 530 -30.29 31.93 17.42
C GLY A 530 -29.27 31.02 18.08
N ALA A 531 -28.19 31.59 18.62
CA ALA A 531 -27.21 30.84 19.39
C ALA A 531 -27.78 30.53 20.78
N THR A 532 -28.15 29.27 21.02
CA THR A 532 -28.48 28.73 22.35
C THR A 532 -27.70 27.43 22.59
N ASP A 533 -27.36 27.15 23.86
CA ASP A 533 -26.62 25.98 24.36
C ASP A 533 -27.37 24.63 24.21
N GLU A 534 -28.23 24.49 23.21
CA GLU A 534 -28.99 23.27 22.95
C GLU A 534 -28.29 22.41 21.87
N LEU A 535 -28.18 21.10 22.13
CA LEU A 535 -27.65 20.12 21.18
C LEU A 535 -28.55 20.09 19.96
N ASP A 536 -28.07 20.53 18.80
CA ASP A 536 -28.83 20.52 17.53
C ASP A 536 -28.81 19.12 16.87
N GLU A 537 -29.80 18.74 16.05
CA GLU A 537 -29.90 17.41 15.39
C GLU A 537 -28.63 17.09 14.55
N CYS A 538 -27.86 18.11 14.19
CA CYS A 538 -26.59 18.01 13.48
C CYS A 538 -25.41 17.46 14.30
N VAL A 539 -25.59 16.91 15.52
CA VAL A 539 -24.47 16.38 16.35
C VAL A 539 -24.07 14.93 15.99
N THR A 540 -24.82 14.25 15.13
CA THR A 540 -24.42 12.91 14.66
C THR A 540 -23.21 12.98 13.72
N VAL A 541 -22.20 12.15 13.94
CA VAL A 541 -20.96 12.09 13.12
C VAL A 541 -20.83 10.70 12.53
N LYS A 542 -20.73 10.59 11.21
CA LYS A 542 -20.43 9.33 10.50
C LYS A 542 -18.92 9.21 10.32
N GLY A 543 -18.38 8.01 10.41
CA GLY A 543 -16.93 7.79 10.28
C GLY A 543 -16.12 8.52 11.34
N LEU A 544 -16.64 8.63 12.57
CA LEU A 544 -15.93 9.25 13.68
C LEU A 544 -14.62 8.50 13.94
N ASP A 545 -13.47 9.19 13.91
CA ASP A 545 -12.16 8.56 14.14
C ASP A 545 -11.28 9.33 15.14
N LEU A 546 -11.64 10.58 15.45
CA LEU A 546 -10.92 11.40 16.41
C LEU A 546 -11.87 12.28 17.24
N ILE A 547 -11.66 12.28 18.55
CA ILE A 547 -12.26 13.22 19.50
C ILE A 547 -11.12 14.02 20.13
N GLU A 548 -11.14 15.34 20.02
CA GLU A 548 -10.19 16.21 20.72
C GLU A 548 -10.90 16.96 21.85
N VAL A 549 -10.32 16.92 23.05
CA VAL A 549 -10.80 17.68 24.20
C VAL A 549 -10.08 19.02 24.22
N THR A 550 -10.85 20.10 24.19
CA THR A 550 -10.34 21.46 24.39
C THR A 550 -10.98 22.08 25.62
N ASN A 551 -10.18 22.89 26.32
CA ASN A 551 -10.66 23.76 27.39
C ASN A 551 -11.41 24.96 26.81
#